data_AF-A0AAY4B9B6-F1
#
_entry.id   AF-A0AAY4B9B6-F1
#
_cell.length_a   1.000
_cell.length_b   1.000
_cell.length_c   1.000
_cell.angle_alpha   90.00
_cell.angle_beta   90.00
_cell.angle_gamma   90.00
#
_symmetry.space_group_name_H-M   'P 1'
#
loop_
_entity.id
_entity.type
_entity.pdbx_description
1 polymer ?
#
loop_
_entity_poly.entity_id
_entity_poly.type
_entity_poly.pdbx_seq_one_letter_code
_entity_poly.pdbx_strand_id
1 'polypeptide(L)' 'MAEYLSGHSSYLLQQLQEQRIQGMLCDCMLVVKGVCFKAHKNVLAAFSSYFRCL' A
#
# COMPACT_ATOMS: atom_id res chain seq x y z
N MET A 1 -25.76 7.61 -0.48
CA MET A 1 -24.56 8.17 0.19
C MET A 1 -23.52 7.08 0.52
N ALA A 2 -23.89 5.98 1.19
CA ALA A 2 -22.94 4.90 1.51
C ALA A 2 -22.46 4.08 0.28
N GLU A 3 -23.27 3.96 -0.77
CA GLU A 3 -22.93 3.14 -1.94
C GLU A 3 -21.84 3.75 -2.85
N TYR A 4 -21.68 5.08 -2.87
CA TYR A 4 -20.66 5.73 -3.70
C TYR A 4 -19.25 5.66 -3.08
N LEU A 5 -19.17 5.57 -1.75
CA LEU A 5 -17.91 5.46 -1.00
C LEU A 5 -17.23 4.09 -1.23
N SER A 6 -18.02 3.02 -1.34
CA SER A 6 -17.54 1.67 -1.61
C SER A 6 -16.73 1.58 -2.92
N GLY A 7 -17.17 2.28 -3.96
CA GLY A 7 -16.48 2.33 -5.25
C GLY A 7 -15.16 3.09 -5.17
N HIS A 8 -15.15 4.25 -4.51
CA HIS A 8 -13.95 5.08 -4.40
C HIS A 8 -12.82 4.37 -3.65
N SER A 9 -13.09 3.78 -2.49
CA SER A 9 -12.06 3.06 -1.73
C SER A 9 -11.50 1.87 -2.49
N SER A 10 -12.34 1.15 -3.23
CA SER A 10 -11.93 0.01 -4.05
C SER A 10 -11.03 0.47 -5.21
N TYR A 11 -11.43 1.54 -5.91
CA TYR A 11 -10.62 2.13 -6.98
C TYR A 11 -9.28 2.66 -6.44
N LEU A 12 -9.28 3.36 -5.31
CA LEU A 12 -8.05 3.84 -4.66
C LEU A 12 -7.09 2.68 -4.34
N LEU A 13 -7.59 1.60 -3.75
CA LEU A 13 -6.78 0.41 -3.44
C LEU A 13 -6.22 -0.25 -4.70
N GLN A 14 -7.02 -0.30 -5.79
CA GLN A 14 -6.54 -0.78 -7.08
C GLN A 14 -5.39 0.09 -7.61
N GLN A 15 -5.53 1.42 -7.58
CA GLN A 15 -4.50 2.35 -8.04
C GLN A 15 -3.21 2.24 -7.19
N LEU A 16 -3.32 2.12 -5.86
CA LEU A 16 -2.16 1.88 -4.98
C LEU A 16 -1.46 0.55 -5.28
N GLN A 17 -2.22 -0.48 -5.64
CA GLN A 17 -1.68 -1.78 -6.03
C GLN A 17 -0.93 -1.71 -7.38
N GLU A 18 -1.46 -0.99 -8.37
CA GLU A 18 -0.78 -0.75 -9.66
C GLU A 18 0.52 0.05 -9.46
N GLN A 19 0.48 1.12 -8.65
CA GLN A 19 1.66 1.89 -8.26
C GLN A 19 2.71 1.01 -7.59
N ARG A 20 2.31 0.08 -6.69
CA ARG A 20 3.21 -0.87 -6.04
C ARG A 20 3.91 -1.79 -7.04
N ILE A 21 3.19 -2.34 -8.02
CA ILE A 21 3.75 -3.22 -9.06
C ILE A 21 4.77 -2.47 -9.90
N GLN A 22 4.44 -1.24 -10.34
CA GLN A 22 5.34 -0.40 -11.14
C GLN A 22 6.47 0.21 -10.31
N GLY A 23 6.32 0.23 -8.98
CA GLY A 23 7.23 0.89 -8.05
C GLY A 23 7.14 2.40 -8.06
N MET A 24 6.06 2.97 -8.59
CA MET A 24 5.80 4.40 -8.55
C MET A 24 5.38 4.80 -7.14
N LEU A 25 5.90 5.93 -6.65
CA LEU A 25 5.58 6.51 -5.33
C LEU A 25 5.83 5.58 -4.12
N CYS A 26 6.41 4.40 -4.33
CA CYS A 26 6.88 3.54 -3.26
C CYS A 26 8.06 4.20 -2.55
N ASP A 27 7.88 4.51 -1.27
CA ASP A 27 8.81 5.20 -0.40
C ASP A 27 9.57 4.24 0.54
N CYS A 28 9.37 2.93 0.38
CA CYS A 28 10.12 1.89 1.07
C CYS A 28 10.24 0.60 0.25
N MET A 29 11.17 -0.26 0.66
CA MET A 29 11.37 -1.60 0.11
C MET A 29 11.67 -2.58 1.26
N LEU A 30 10.91 -3.67 1.32
CA LEU A 30 11.15 -4.77 2.26
C LEU A 30 12.00 -5.83 1.57
N VAL A 31 13.10 -6.25 2.20
CA VAL A 31 13.96 -7.33 1.67
C VAL A 31 13.81 -8.55 2.56
N VAL A 32 13.27 -9.63 2.01
CA VAL A 32 13.03 -10.88 2.75
C VAL A 32 13.67 -12.02 1.97
N LYS A 33 14.66 -12.69 2.59
CA LYS A 33 15.40 -13.80 1.99
C LYS A 33 15.94 -13.48 0.58
N GLY A 34 16.44 -12.25 0.40
CA GLY A 34 16.98 -11.76 -0.88
C GLY A 34 15.94 -11.31 -1.90
N VAL A 35 14.63 -11.41 -1.60
CA VAL A 35 13.56 -10.91 -2.47
C VAL A 35 13.15 -9.52 -2.03
N CYS A 36 13.05 -8.60 -2.99
CA CYS A 36 12.71 -7.20 -2.77
C CYS A 36 11.23 -6.91 -3.05
N PHE A 37 10.54 -6.29 -2.10
CA PHE A 37 9.14 -5.88 -2.20
C PHE A 37 9.01 -4.37 -2.01
N LYS A 38 8.69 -3.64 -3.09
CA LYS A 38 8.36 -2.22 -3.00
C LYS A 38 7.01 -2.04 -2.31
N ALA A 39 6.89 -1.01 -1.47
CA ALA A 39 5.67 -0.72 -0.73
C ALA A 39 5.56 0.78 -0.38
N HIS A 40 4.38 1.16 0.11
CA HIS A 40 4.09 2.50 0.62
C HIS A 40 4.01 2.45 2.15
N LYS A 41 4.80 3.27 2.86
CA LYS A 41 4.85 3.29 4.34
C LYS A 41 3.50 3.59 4.95
N ASN A 42 2.77 4.56 4.40
CA ASN A 42 1.44 4.94 4.88
C ASN A 42 0.43 3.79 4.79
N VAL A 43 0.45 3.00 3.72
CA VAL A 43 -0.38 1.80 3.57
C VAL A 43 0.04 0.74 4.59
N LEU A 44 1.34 0.49 4.75
CA LEU A 44 1.82 -0.46 5.77
C LEU A 44 1.39 -0.06 7.19
N ALA A 45 1.55 1.21 7.57
CA ALA A 45 1.14 1.72 8.87
C ALA A 45 -0.38 1.68 9.10
N ALA A 46 -1.18 1.90 8.05
CA ALA A 46 -2.64 1.80 8.14
C ALA A 46 -3.10 0.37 8.49
N PHE A 47 -2.44 -0.66 7.94
CA PHE A 47 -2.88 -2.05 8.05
C PHE A 47 -2.02 -2.95 8.97
N SER A 48 -0.97 -2.41 9.61
CA SER A 48 -0.13 -3.16 10.55
C SER A 48 0.32 -2.27 11.71
N SER A 49 -0.04 -2.64 12.94
CA SER A 49 0.41 -1.93 14.15
C SER A 49 1.93 -1.96 14.31
N TYR A 50 2.58 -3.05 13.88
CA TYR A 50 4.04 -3.15 13.86
C TYR A 50 4.65 -2.05 12.99
N PHE A 51 4.18 -1.90 11.74
CA PHE A 51 4.68 -0.85 10.84
C PHE A 51 4.23 0.55 11.25
N ARG A 52 3.13 0.68 11.98
CA ARG A 52 2.67 1.96 12.52
C ARG A 52 3.55 2.51 13.63
N CYS A 53 4.15 1.61 14.42
CA CYS A 53 5.00 1.97 15.56
C CYS A 53 6.49 2.12 15.19
N LEU A 54 6.86 1.91 13.92
CA LEU A 54 8.23 2.02 13.40
C LEU A 54 8.49 3.44 12.88
#